data_AF-A0A183Q8B6-F1
#
_entry.id   AF-A0A183Q8B6-F1
#
_cell.length_a   1.000
_cell.length_b   1.000
_cell.length_c   1.000
_cell.angle_alpha   90.00
_cell.angle_beta   90.00
_cell.angle_gamma   90.00
#
_symmetry.space_group_name_H-M   'P 1'
#
loop_
_entity.id
_entity.type
_entity.pdbx_description
1 polymer ?
#
loop_
_entity_poly.entity_id
_entity_poly.type
_entity_poly.pdbx_seq_one_letter_code
_entity_poly.pdbx_strand_id
1 'polypeptide(L)' 'MRPGSVIVDLASESGGNVETTVPGKLTYHHNVAHIGYTDLPSRLPGQASTLFSNNVANYLLSMTPPGKLC' A
#
# COMPACT_ATOMS: atom_id res chain seq x y z
N MET A 1 -5.31 -19.08 -14.37
CA MET A 1 -5.48 -19.56 -12.98
C MET A 1 -6.81 -20.27 -12.84
N ARG A 2 -7.08 -20.97 -11.72
CA ARG A 2 -8.39 -21.62 -11.52
C ARG A 2 -9.47 -20.54 -11.32
N PRO A 3 -10.70 -20.73 -11.83
CA PRO A 3 -11.81 -19.82 -11.55
C PRO A 3 -11.98 -19.59 -10.05
N GLY A 4 -12.25 -18.35 -9.65
CA GLY A 4 -12.33 -17.93 -8.24
C GLY A 4 -10.99 -17.58 -7.58
N SER A 5 -9.88 -17.67 -8.31
CA SER A 5 -8.58 -17.16 -7.81
C SER A 5 -8.60 -15.63 -7.70
N VAL A 6 -7.72 -15.09 -6.86
CA VAL A 6 -7.54 -13.64 -6.67
C VAL A 6 -6.08 -13.26 -6.86
N ILE A 7 -5.86 -12.16 -7.57
CA ILE A 7 -4.57 -11.48 -7.73
C ILE A 7 -4.69 -10.11 -7.05
N VAL A 8 -3.71 -9.77 -6.22
CA VAL A 8 -3.56 -8.43 -5.63
C VAL A 8 -2.26 -7.84 -6.16
N ASP A 9 -2.35 -6.79 -6.95
CA ASP A 9 -1.19 -6.15 -7.57
C ASP A 9 -0.87 -4.84 -6.85
N LEU A 10 0.15 -4.90 -5.98
CA LEU A 10 0.59 -3.77 -5.17
C LEU A 10 1.32 -2.69 -5.98
N ALA A 11 1.76 -3.00 -7.21
CA ALA A 11 2.48 -2.05 -8.07
C ALA A 11 1.56 -1.39 -9.11
N SER A 12 0.23 -1.53 -8.96
CA SER A 12 -0.76 -1.08 -9.94
C SER A 12 -0.64 0.42 -10.28
N GLU A 13 -0.18 1.25 -9.36
CA GLU A 13 0.03 2.69 -9.62
C GLU A 13 1.21 2.98 -10.58
N SER A 14 2.23 2.12 -10.61
CA SER A 14 3.49 2.34 -11.34
C SER A 14 3.61 1.45 -12.59
N GLY A 15 2.48 1.15 -13.24
CA GLY A 15 2.39 0.30 -14.43
C GLY A 15 1.88 -1.13 -14.16
N GLY A 16 1.93 -1.61 -12.91
CA GLY A 16 1.43 -2.92 -12.51
C GLY A 16 2.36 -4.08 -12.84
N ASN A 17 2.34 -5.12 -12.01
CA ASN A 17 3.06 -6.38 -12.29
C ASN A 17 2.27 -7.27 -13.26
N VAL A 18 0.95 -7.07 -13.32
CA VAL A 18 0.05 -7.89 -14.13
C VAL A 18 -0.59 -7.02 -15.20
N GLU A 19 -0.36 -7.38 -16.45
CA GLU A 19 -0.80 -6.63 -17.65
C GLU A 19 -2.31 -6.31 -17.68
N THR A 20 -3.12 -7.17 -17.05
CA THR A 20 -4.59 -7.05 -17.02
C THR A 20 -5.11 -6.37 -15.76
N THR A 21 -4.23 -5.91 -14.87
CA THR A 21 -4.61 -5.09 -13.72
C THR A 21 -5.01 -3.70 -14.18
N VAL A 22 -6.15 -3.21 -13.69
CA VAL A 22 -6.57 -1.82 -13.91
C VAL A 22 -6.33 -1.02 -12.62
N PRO A 23 -5.49 0.02 -12.65
CA PRO A 23 -5.18 0.81 -11.45
C PRO A 23 -6.44 1.44 -10.83
N GLY A 24 -6.51 1.40 -9.51
CA GLY A 24 -7.62 1.92 -8.71
C GLY A 24 -8.88 1.05 -8.68
N LYS A 25 -8.88 -0.13 -9.33
CA LYS A 25 -10.11 -0.94 -9.50
C LYS A 25 -9.95 -2.39 -9.10
N LEU A 26 -11.09 -3.01 -8.79
CA LEU A 26 -11.25 -4.46 -8.78
C LEU A 26 -11.92 -4.86 -10.10
N THR A 27 -11.27 -5.71 -10.87
CA THR A 27 -11.78 -6.21 -12.16
C THR A 27 -11.76 -7.73 -12.16
N TYR A 28 -12.49 -8.34 -13.10
CA TYR A 28 -12.44 -9.78 -13.33
C TYR A 28 -11.91 -10.07 -14.73
N HIS A 29 -10.95 -10.98 -14.83
CA HIS A 29 -10.41 -11.47 -16.09
C HIS A 29 -10.36 -13.00 -16.06
N HIS A 30 -11.04 -13.66 -17.01
CA HIS A 30 -11.18 -15.13 -17.05
C HIS A 30 -11.58 -15.76 -15.69
N ASN A 31 -12.57 -15.17 -15.01
CA ASN A 31 -13.06 -15.60 -13.69
C ASN A 31 -12.02 -15.53 -12.55
N VAL A 32 -10.98 -14.72 -12.72
CA VAL A 32 -10.01 -14.37 -11.68
C VAL A 32 -10.25 -12.93 -11.27
N ALA A 33 -10.31 -12.65 -9.97
CA ALA A 33 -10.43 -11.28 -9.47
C ALA A 33 -9.04 -10.62 -9.46
N HIS A 34 -8.92 -9.43 -10.04
CA HIS A 34 -7.71 -8.63 -10.11
C HIS A 34 -7.94 -7.36 -9.29
N ILE A 35 -7.21 -7.22 -8.19
CA ILE A 35 -7.30 -6.08 -7.27
C ILE A 35 -6.08 -5.20 -7.53
N GLY A 36 -6.32 -4.03 -8.13
CA GLY A 36 -5.30 -3.02 -8.41
C GLY A 36 -5.50 -1.72 -7.64
N TYR A 37 -5.98 -1.78 -6.39
CA TYR A 37 -6.15 -0.57 -5.58
C TYR A 37 -4.81 0.09 -5.30
N THR A 38 -4.72 1.40 -5.54
CA THR A 38 -3.51 2.21 -5.33
C THR A 38 -3.46 2.84 -3.94
N ASP A 39 -4.55 2.76 -3.18
CA ASP A 39 -4.74 3.42 -1.89
C ASP A 39 -4.81 2.42 -0.72
N LEU A 40 -4.12 1.28 -0.84
CA LEU A 40 -4.18 0.21 0.16
C LEU A 40 -3.85 0.66 1.61
N PRO A 41 -2.85 1.53 1.87
CA PRO A 41 -2.63 2.05 3.21
C PRO A 41 -3.83 2.82 3.77
N SER A 42 -4.54 3.57 2.92
CA SER A 42 -5.74 4.35 3.29
C SER A 42 -6.93 3.47 3.66
N ARG A 43 -6.91 2.18 3.31
CA ARG A 43 -7.94 1.19 3.68
C ARG A 43 -7.72 0.60 5.07
N LEU A 44 -6.58 0.88 5.71
CA LEU A 44 -6.33 0.63 7.13
C LEU A 44 -5.81 1.92 7.81
N PRO A 45 -6.62 3.00 7.82
CA PRO A 45 -6.13 4.35 8.08
C PRO A 45 -5.55 4.51 9.49
N GLY A 46 -6.18 3.92 10.51
CA GLY A 46 -5.70 4.03 11.89
C GLY A 46 -4.27 3.51 12.07
N GLN A 47 -3.96 2.32 11.54
CA GLN A 47 -2.62 1.72 11.64
C GLN A 47 -1.61 2.45 10.75
N ALA A 48 -2.01 2.79 9.52
CA ALA A 48 -1.15 3.53 8.60
C ALA A 48 -0.75 4.89 9.20
N SER A 49 -1.69 5.62 9.81
CA SER A 49 -1.42 6.88 10.49
C SER A 49 -0.48 6.71 11.69
N THR A 50 -0.71 5.73 12.58
CA THR A 50 0.18 5.49 13.72
C THR A 50 1.61 5.18 13.28
N LEU A 51 1.79 4.28 12.31
CA LEU A 51 3.12 3.92 11.81
C LEU A 51 3.80 5.11 11.12
N PHE A 52 3.05 5.88 10.33
CA PHE A 52 3.58 7.07 9.66
C PHE A 52 4.01 8.14 10.67
N SER A 53 3.18 8.45 11.67
CA SER A 53 3.53 9.38 12.75
C SER A 53 4.77 8.94 13.52
N ASN A 54 4.92 7.64 13.79
CA ASN A 54 6.13 7.11 14.44
C ASN A 54 7.37 7.28 13.57
N ASN A 55 7.27 7.04 12.25
CA ASN A 55 8.38 7.26 11.32
C ASN A 55 8.82 8.73 11.29
N VAL A 56 7.86 9.67 11.26
CA VAL A 56 8.17 11.11 11.31
C VAL A 56 8.83 11.49 12.63
N ALA A 57 8.30 11.03 13.77
CA ALA A 57 8.89 11.31 15.08
C ALA A 57 10.33 10.77 15.19
N ASN A 58 10.55 9.53 14.76
CA ASN A 58 11.89 8.92 14.77
C ASN A 58 12.86 9.65 13.83
N TYR A 59 12.39 10.07 12.65
CA TYR A 59 13.21 10.87 11.74
C TYR A 59 13.65 12.19 12.38
N LEU A 60 12.74 12.93 13.01
CA LEU A 60 13.07 14.16 13.74
C LEU A 60 14.06 13.92 14.88
N LEU A 61 13.84 12.88 15.69
CA LEU A 61 14.75 12.50 16.77
C LEU A 61 16.14 12.15 16.25
N SER A 62 16.24 11.48 15.10
CA SER A 62 17.53 11.10 14.49
C SER A 62 18.38 12.29 14.04
N MET A 63 17.76 13.44 13.77
CA MET A 63 18.46 14.67 13.40
C MET A 63 19.00 15.45 14.60
N THR A 64 18.68 15.03 15.82
CA THR A 64 19.03 15.76 17.05
C THR A 64 20.02 14.95 17.88
N PRO A 65 21.02 15.58 18.53
CA PRO A 65 21.91 14.86 19.43
C PRO A 65 21.13 14.17 20.56
N PRO A 66 21.59 13.00 21.04
CA PRO A 66 20.97 12.33 22.17
C PRO A 66 20.82 13.27 23.37
N GLY A 67 19.60 13.39 23.90
CA GLY A 67 19.33 14.16 25.13
C GLY A 67 19.12 15.67 24.97
N LYS A 68 18.89 16.20 23.76
CA LYS A 68 18.64 17.64 23.51
C LYS A 68 17.19 18.01 23.14
N LEU A 69 16.23 17.12 23.35
CA LEU A 69 14.82 17.34 23.03
C LEU A 69 13.93 17.31 24.27
N CYS A 70 14.41 17.89 25.36
CA CYS A 70 13.69 18.47 26.50
C CYS A 70 14.69 19.30 27.32
#